data_AF-A0A522JF22-F1
#
_entry.id   AF-A0A522JF22-F1
#
_cell.length_a   1.000
_cell.length_b   1.000
_cell.length_c   1.000
_cell.angle_alpha   90.00
_cell.angle_beta   90.00
_cell.angle_gamma   90.00
#
_symmetry.space_group_name_H-M   'P 1'
#
loop_
_entity.id
_entity.type
_entity.pdbx_description
1 polymer ?
#
loop_
_entity_poly.entity_id
_entity_poly.type
_entity_poly.pdbx_seq_one_letter_code
_entity_poly.pdbx_strand_id
1 'polypeptide(L)'
;MSGAKSFGQFEAEWRTFLNCLEKAWVKTERACQPFAATFQPWQGQFHHMRKKDMLLRYLKQARDADNHSVQDITKIAPGSVGYHFVNPAGGYIKEMRVVNGLVEHYEGDPMVAEVRPPHPVAVRVKNNGEWYDPPTSHLGQPVNTSHPADLARLGLTYYQSFVAQAERKFFGSAP
;
A
#
# COMPACT_ATOMS: atom_id res chain seq x y z
N MET A 1 -5.94 -1.52 11.95
CA MET A 1 -6.09 -2.38 10.75
C MET A 1 -5.97 -3.89 11.02
N SER A 2 -4.81 -4.46 11.37
CA SER A 2 -4.62 -5.93 11.42
C SER A 2 -5.49 -6.68 12.44
N GLY A 3 -6.00 -6.01 13.47
CA GLY A 3 -6.94 -6.57 14.45
C GLY A 3 -8.41 -6.19 14.21
N ALA A 4 -8.74 -5.64 13.03
CA ALA A 4 -10.12 -5.27 12.72
C ALA A 4 -11.00 -6.51 12.64
N LYS A 5 -12.20 -6.44 13.24
CA LYS A 5 -13.15 -7.57 13.32
C LYS A 5 -14.18 -7.56 12.20
N SER A 6 -14.23 -6.49 11.42
CA SER A 6 -15.13 -6.33 10.28
C SER A 6 -14.47 -5.50 9.18
N PHE A 7 -14.98 -5.62 7.96
CA PHE A 7 -14.50 -4.81 6.84
C PHE A 7 -14.74 -3.31 7.08
N GLY A 8 -15.88 -2.91 7.63
CA GLY A 8 -16.15 -1.51 7.96
C GLY A 8 -15.17 -0.94 8.99
N GLN A 9 -14.80 -1.72 10.01
CA GLN A 9 -13.76 -1.32 10.96
C GLN A 9 -12.39 -1.23 10.27
N PHE A 10 -12.07 -2.21 9.41
CA PHE A 10 -10.81 -2.20 8.66
C PHE A 10 -10.69 -0.95 7.77
N GLU A 11 -11.75 -0.60 7.07
CA GLU A 11 -11.81 0.57 6.21
C GLU A 11 -11.69 1.88 7.01
N ALA A 12 -12.41 2.01 8.13
CA ALA A 12 -12.30 3.17 9.00
C ALA A 12 -10.86 3.36 9.54
N GLU A 13 -10.20 2.25 9.90
CA GLU A 13 -8.80 2.24 10.33
C GLU A 13 -7.84 2.61 9.20
N TRP A 14 -8.12 2.19 7.96
CA TRP A 14 -7.34 2.56 6.79
C TRP A 14 -7.42 4.07 6.50
N ARG A 15 -8.62 4.64 6.51
CA ARG A 15 -8.85 6.10 6.39
C ARG A 15 -8.16 6.89 7.50
N THR A 16 -8.26 6.39 8.73
CA THR A 16 -7.59 6.99 9.89
C THR A 16 -6.07 7.01 9.71
N PHE A 17 -5.50 5.88 9.29
CA PHE A 17 -4.06 5.77 9.03
C PHE A 17 -3.59 6.79 7.97
N LEU A 18 -4.28 6.87 6.83
CA LEU A 18 -3.97 7.83 5.76
C LEU A 18 -3.95 9.28 6.27
N ASN A 19 -4.92 9.66 7.09
CA ASN A 19 -4.97 10.98 7.71
C ASN A 19 -3.87 11.20 8.75
N CYS A 20 -3.45 10.16 9.47
CA CYS A 20 -2.32 10.23 10.39
C CYS A 20 -0.97 10.47 9.68
N LEU A 21 -0.76 9.93 8.47
CA LEU A 21 0.45 10.24 7.69
C LEU A 21 0.57 11.73 7.36
N GLU A 22 -0.53 12.37 6.96
CA GLU A 22 -0.54 13.81 6.70
C GLU A 22 -0.31 14.61 7.99
N LYS A 23 -0.93 14.19 9.10
CA LYS A 23 -0.70 14.82 10.41
C LYS A 23 0.76 14.72 10.83
N ALA A 24 1.43 13.59 10.58
CA ALA A 24 2.86 13.43 10.87
C ALA A 24 3.69 14.47 10.08
N TRP A 25 3.43 14.58 8.77
CA TRP A 25 4.08 15.58 7.92
C TRP A 25 3.90 17.02 8.43
N VAL A 26 2.64 17.44 8.60
CA VAL A 26 2.31 18.81 9.01
C VAL A 26 2.85 19.13 10.41
N LYS A 27 2.85 18.17 11.33
CA LYS A 27 3.43 18.37 12.66
C LYS A 27 4.94 18.53 12.60
N THR A 28 5.64 17.74 11.78
CA THR A 28 7.08 17.92 11.57
C THR A 28 7.40 19.29 10.97
N GLU A 29 6.64 19.75 9.98
CA GLU A 29 6.78 21.11 9.42
C GLU A 29 6.61 22.18 10.48
N ARG A 30 5.55 22.08 11.29
CA ARG A 30 5.27 23.05 12.36
C ARG A 30 6.37 23.04 13.43
N ALA A 31 6.87 21.87 13.81
CA ALA A 31 7.97 21.76 14.77
C ALA A 31 9.25 22.41 14.23
N CYS A 32 9.53 22.28 12.93
CA CYS A 32 10.75 22.80 12.31
C CYS A 32 10.65 24.27 11.84
N GLN A 33 9.56 24.99 12.16
CA GLN A 33 9.41 26.42 11.85
C GLN A 33 10.59 27.29 12.33
N PRO A 34 11.15 27.10 13.54
CA PRO A 34 12.34 27.85 13.98
C PRO A 34 13.58 27.65 13.09
N PHE A 35 13.60 26.56 12.30
CA PHE A 35 14.70 26.18 11.41
C PHE A 35 14.31 26.31 9.92
N ALA A 36 13.27 27.08 9.59
CA ALA A 36 12.66 27.09 8.25
C ALA A 36 13.68 27.27 7.10
N ALA A 37 14.66 28.17 7.27
CA ALA A 37 15.66 28.47 6.25
C ALA A 37 16.51 27.25 5.83
N THR A 38 16.76 26.31 6.74
CA THR A 38 17.54 25.09 6.47
C THR A 38 16.65 23.85 6.34
N PHE A 39 15.47 23.86 6.97
CA PHE A 39 14.48 22.79 6.90
C PHE A 39 13.81 22.71 5.52
N GLN A 40 13.37 23.83 4.94
CA GLN A 40 12.63 23.80 3.66
C GLN A 40 13.46 23.21 2.50
N PRO A 41 14.75 23.59 2.29
CA PRO A 41 15.57 22.97 1.26
C PRO A 41 15.77 21.46 1.51
N TRP A 42 16.01 21.07 2.77
CA TRP A 42 16.19 19.67 3.15
C TRP A 42 14.91 18.85 2.96
N GLN A 43 13.76 19.39 3.33
CA GLN A 43 12.45 18.75 3.18
C GLN A 43 12.07 18.59 1.71
N GLY A 44 12.60 19.45 0.83
CA GLY A 44 12.36 19.42 -0.61
C GLY A 44 12.56 18.04 -1.25
N GLN A 45 13.56 17.26 -0.79
CA GLN A 45 13.78 15.90 -1.28
C GLN A 45 12.63 14.94 -0.91
N PHE A 46 12.11 15.02 0.32
CA PHE A 46 11.00 14.19 0.77
C PHE A 46 9.70 14.60 0.09
N HIS A 47 9.51 15.90 -0.12
CA HIS A 47 8.37 16.42 -0.86
C HIS A 47 8.40 15.96 -2.33
N HIS A 48 9.59 15.93 -2.95
CA HIS A 48 9.78 15.34 -4.28
C HIS A 48 9.41 13.86 -4.29
N MET A 49 9.89 13.08 -3.31
CA MET A 49 9.54 11.67 -3.17
C MET A 49 8.03 11.45 -3.01
N ARG A 50 7.34 12.25 -2.18
CA ARG A 50 5.87 12.19 -2.05
C ARG A 50 5.12 12.44 -3.36
N LYS A 51 5.74 13.10 -4.34
CA LYS A 51 5.17 13.36 -5.67
C LYS A 51 5.54 12.30 -6.71
N LYS A 52 6.73 11.70 -6.61
CA LYS A 52 7.29 10.83 -7.67
C LYS A 52 7.23 9.35 -7.32
N ASP A 53 7.41 9.01 -6.05
CA ASP A 53 7.31 7.63 -5.59
C ASP A 53 5.86 7.14 -5.70
N MET A 54 5.66 5.97 -6.30
CA MET A 54 4.31 5.46 -6.56
C MET A 54 3.52 5.22 -5.28
N LEU A 55 4.11 4.58 -4.27
CA LEU A 55 3.44 4.36 -2.98
C LEU A 55 3.09 5.68 -2.31
N LEU A 56 4.07 6.58 -2.11
CA LEU A 56 3.83 7.81 -1.36
C LEU A 56 2.83 8.72 -2.06
N ARG A 57 2.90 8.79 -3.40
CA ARG A 57 1.92 9.51 -4.21
C ARG A 57 0.54 8.89 -4.05
N TYR A 58 0.41 7.57 -4.19
CA TYR A 58 -0.86 6.89 -4.02
C TYR A 58 -1.45 7.11 -2.63
N LEU A 59 -0.68 6.96 -1.55
CA LEU A 59 -1.16 7.19 -0.17
C LEU A 59 -1.70 8.61 0.03
N LYS A 60 -0.98 9.62 -0.49
CA LYS A 60 -1.44 11.01 -0.46
C LYS A 60 -2.75 11.17 -1.23
N GLN A 61 -2.84 10.61 -2.43
CA GLN A 61 -4.03 10.75 -3.27
C GLN A 61 -5.22 9.96 -2.69
N ALA A 62 -5.02 8.77 -2.12
CA ALA A 62 -6.08 8.02 -1.45
C ALA A 62 -6.65 8.81 -0.26
N ARG A 63 -5.80 9.51 0.49
CA ARG A 63 -6.24 10.41 1.57
C ARG A 63 -7.02 11.62 1.06
N ASP A 64 -6.53 12.26 -0.01
CA ASP A 64 -7.20 13.42 -0.60
C ASP A 64 -8.56 13.00 -1.21
N ALA A 65 -8.64 11.78 -1.77
CA ALA A 65 -9.86 11.17 -2.27
C ALA A 65 -10.89 10.93 -1.16
N ASP A 66 -10.48 10.34 -0.03
CA ASP A 66 -11.32 10.11 1.15
C ASP A 66 -11.87 11.42 1.76
N ASN A 67 -11.06 12.47 1.80
CA ASN A 67 -11.45 13.74 2.41
C ASN A 67 -12.34 14.62 1.51
N HIS A 68 -12.27 14.45 0.18
CA HIS A 68 -12.92 15.35 -0.78
C HIS A 68 -13.96 14.66 -1.66
N SER A 69 -14.18 13.36 -1.51
CA SER A 69 -15.24 12.64 -2.20
C SER A 69 -15.85 11.53 -1.33
N VAL A 70 -16.82 10.82 -1.89
CA VAL A 70 -17.48 9.67 -1.24
C VAL A 70 -17.00 8.33 -1.83
N GLN A 71 -15.87 8.34 -2.56
CA GLN A 71 -15.37 7.15 -3.23
C GLN A 71 -14.76 6.15 -2.24
N ASP A 72 -14.94 4.86 -2.51
CA ASP A 72 -14.26 3.81 -1.78
C ASP A 72 -12.76 3.87 -2.06
N ILE A 73 -11.96 3.69 -1.01
CA ILE A 73 -10.49 3.61 -1.10
C ILE A 73 -9.95 2.21 -0.82
N THR A 74 -10.85 1.26 -0.53
CA THR A 74 -10.57 -0.16 -0.39
C THR A 74 -11.82 -0.97 -0.71
N LYS A 75 -11.65 -2.23 -1.13
CA LYS A 75 -12.73 -3.19 -1.35
C LYS A 75 -12.28 -4.59 -0.94
N ILE A 76 -13.23 -5.52 -0.81
CA ILE A 76 -12.90 -6.94 -0.72
C ILE A 76 -12.67 -7.49 -2.13
N ALA A 77 -11.47 -7.99 -2.41
CA ALA A 77 -11.24 -8.84 -3.56
C ALA A 77 -11.84 -10.23 -3.30
N PRO A 78 -12.47 -10.87 -4.31
CA PRO A 78 -12.93 -12.24 -4.16
C PRO A 78 -11.74 -13.17 -3.91
N GLY A 79 -12.00 -14.26 -3.19
CA GLY A 79 -11.02 -15.32 -3.05
C GLY A 79 -10.77 -16.01 -4.39
N SER A 80 -9.58 -16.60 -4.55
CA SER A 80 -9.19 -17.34 -5.73
C SER A 80 -8.40 -18.59 -5.37
N VAL A 81 -8.40 -19.57 -6.26
CA VAL A 81 -7.48 -20.71 -6.23
C VAL A 81 -6.67 -20.66 -7.51
N GLY A 82 -5.37 -20.44 -7.40
CA GLY A 82 -4.42 -20.55 -8.49
C GLY A 82 -3.80 -21.94 -8.52
N TYR A 83 -3.48 -22.46 -9.71
CA TYR A 83 -2.71 -23.69 -9.86
C TYR A 83 -1.43 -23.36 -10.62
N HIS A 84 -0.29 -23.69 -10.04
CA HIS A 84 1.04 -23.38 -10.57
C HIS A 84 1.83 -24.67 -10.75
N PHE A 85 2.56 -24.80 -11.86
CA PHE A 85 3.53 -25.89 -11.96
C PHE A 85 4.64 -25.72 -10.93
N VAL A 86 5.10 -26.84 -10.37
CA VAL A 86 6.30 -26.85 -9.53
C VAL A 86 7.53 -26.44 -10.35
N ASN A 87 7.53 -26.77 -11.65
CA ASN A 87 8.59 -26.40 -12.58
C ASN A 87 8.43 -24.94 -13.06
N PRO A 88 9.41 -24.04 -12.81
CA PRO A 88 9.37 -22.65 -13.25
C PRO A 88 9.32 -22.48 -14.78
N ALA A 89 9.79 -23.47 -15.55
CA ALA A 89 9.73 -23.46 -17.00
C ALA A 89 8.33 -23.79 -17.56
N GLY A 90 7.36 -24.08 -16.68
CA GLY A 90 6.04 -24.60 -17.04
C GLY A 90 5.98 -26.11 -16.97
N GLY A 91 4.86 -26.68 -17.42
CA GLY A 91 4.64 -28.12 -17.42
C GLY A 91 3.54 -28.52 -18.39
N TYR A 92 3.38 -29.82 -18.56
CA TYR A 92 2.37 -30.42 -19.41
C TYR A 92 1.14 -30.84 -18.62
N ILE A 93 -0.04 -30.43 -19.09
CA ILE A 93 -1.33 -30.93 -18.61
C ILE A 93 -1.82 -31.97 -19.61
N LYS A 94 -1.96 -33.21 -19.18
CA LYS A 94 -2.55 -34.28 -19.99
C LYS A 94 -4.08 -34.24 -19.92
N GLU A 95 -4.63 -34.12 -18.72
CA GLU A 95 -6.06 -33.97 -18.48
C GLU A 95 -6.30 -33.08 -17.25
N MET A 96 -7.28 -32.18 -17.34
CA MET A 96 -7.78 -31.44 -16.19
C MET A 96 -9.30 -31.34 -16.28
N ARG A 97 -10.00 -31.74 -15.21
CA ARG A 97 -11.45 -31.61 -15.09
C ARG A 97 -11.79 -30.70 -13.94
N VAL A 98 -12.54 -29.64 -14.24
CA VAL A 98 -13.05 -28.69 -13.26
C VAL A 98 -14.55 -28.88 -13.09
N VAL A 99 -14.99 -29.15 -11.86
CA VAL A 99 -16.41 -29.31 -11.50
C VAL A 99 -16.71 -28.37 -10.35
N ASN A 100 -17.75 -27.55 -10.49
CA ASN A 100 -18.15 -26.53 -9.50
C ASN A 100 -17.00 -25.59 -9.05
N GLY A 101 -16.09 -25.26 -9.97
CA GLY A 101 -14.96 -24.38 -9.70
C GLY A 101 -13.78 -25.03 -8.97
N LEU A 102 -13.80 -26.35 -8.75
CA LEU A 102 -12.72 -27.13 -8.15
C LEU A 102 -12.14 -28.11 -9.16
N VAL A 103 -10.82 -28.34 -9.10
CA VAL A 103 -10.18 -29.37 -9.91
C VAL A 103 -10.50 -30.73 -9.27
N GLU A 104 -11.33 -31.51 -9.96
CA GLU A 104 -11.76 -32.85 -9.52
C GLU A 104 -10.80 -33.93 -10.02
N HIS A 105 -10.24 -33.73 -11.22
CA HIS A 105 -9.27 -34.64 -11.81
C HIS A 105 -8.12 -33.85 -12.44
N TYR A 106 -6.90 -34.32 -12.22
CA TYR A 106 -5.70 -33.77 -12.83
C TYR A 106 -4.72 -34.89 -13.19
N GLU A 107 -4.24 -34.87 -14.43
CA GLU A 107 -3.15 -35.71 -14.91
C GLU A 107 -2.17 -34.82 -15.69
N GLY A 108 -0.88 -34.91 -15.37
CA GLY A 108 0.16 -34.06 -15.96
C GLY A 108 1.34 -33.89 -15.01
N ASP A 109 2.17 -32.89 -15.30
CA ASP A 109 3.31 -32.54 -14.46
C ASP A 109 2.87 -31.99 -13.09
N PRO A 110 3.68 -32.11 -12.03
CA PRO A 110 3.27 -31.67 -10.69
C PRO A 110 2.84 -30.20 -10.63
N MET A 111 1.67 -29.94 -10.03
CA MET A 111 1.15 -28.61 -9.75
C MET A 111 0.89 -28.40 -8.26
N VAL A 112 0.96 -27.14 -7.82
CA VAL A 112 0.62 -26.68 -6.47
C VAL A 112 -0.57 -25.75 -6.57
N ALA A 113 -1.57 -25.99 -5.72
CA ALA A 113 -2.70 -25.08 -5.55
C ALA A 113 -2.34 -23.96 -4.55
N GLU A 114 -2.51 -22.71 -4.96
CA GLU A 114 -2.40 -21.53 -4.12
C GLU A 114 -3.81 -20.99 -3.83
N VAL A 115 -4.28 -21.18 -2.60
CA VAL A 115 -5.57 -20.65 -2.15
C VAL A 115 -5.37 -19.26 -1.58
N ARG A 116 -6.06 -18.26 -2.15
CA ARG A 116 -6.12 -16.89 -1.65
C ARG A 116 -7.54 -16.61 -1.15
N PRO A 117 -7.76 -16.41 0.16
CA PRO A 117 -9.09 -16.08 0.66
C PRO A 117 -9.53 -14.69 0.19
N PRO A 118 -10.83 -14.36 0.25
CA PRO A 118 -11.28 -12.98 0.06
C PRO A 118 -10.57 -12.05 1.04
N HIS A 119 -10.03 -10.94 0.54
CA HIS A 119 -9.18 -10.06 1.33
C HIS A 119 -9.35 -8.59 0.91
N PRO A 120 -9.09 -7.64 1.82
CA PRO A 120 -9.08 -6.22 1.48
C PRO A 120 -7.96 -5.88 0.48
N VAL A 121 -8.31 -5.10 -0.54
CA VAL A 121 -7.37 -4.53 -1.50
C VAL A 121 -7.56 -3.02 -1.60
N ALA A 122 -6.47 -2.31 -1.81
CA ALA A 122 -6.45 -0.91 -2.20
C ALA A 122 -7.02 -0.78 -3.62
N VAL A 123 -7.79 0.29 -3.89
CA VAL A 123 -8.44 0.51 -5.18
C VAL A 123 -7.90 1.76 -5.86
N ARG A 124 -8.09 1.84 -7.17
CA ARG A 124 -7.78 3.04 -7.93
C ARG A 124 -8.64 4.21 -7.44
N VAL A 125 -8.02 5.36 -7.20
CA VAL A 125 -8.69 6.58 -6.71
C VAL A 125 -8.61 7.70 -7.74
N LYS A 126 -9.62 8.58 -7.78
CA LYS A 126 -9.66 9.75 -8.65
C LYS A 126 -9.53 11.04 -7.84
N ASN A 127 -8.59 11.90 -8.21
CA ASN A 127 -8.46 13.26 -7.68
C ASN A 127 -8.17 14.26 -8.80
N ASN A 128 -8.81 15.42 -8.75
CA ASN A 128 -8.61 16.51 -9.73
C ASN A 128 -8.68 16.05 -11.20
N GLY A 129 -9.55 15.08 -11.50
CA GLY A 129 -9.70 14.52 -12.85
C GLY A 129 -8.71 13.40 -13.21
N GLU A 130 -7.62 13.24 -12.46
CA GLU A 130 -6.59 12.21 -12.68
C GLU A 130 -6.87 10.97 -11.83
N TRP A 131 -6.51 9.81 -12.38
CA TRP A 131 -6.62 8.53 -11.70
C TRP A 131 -5.27 8.06 -11.18
N TYR A 132 -5.26 7.49 -9.98
CA TYR A 132 -4.09 6.96 -9.31
C TYR A 132 -4.32 5.50 -8.94
N ASP A 133 -3.54 4.62 -9.56
CA ASP A 133 -3.59 3.18 -9.32
C ASP A 133 -2.80 2.80 -8.05
N PRO A 134 -3.19 1.71 -7.36
CA PRO A 134 -2.40 1.14 -6.28
C PRO A 134 -0.94 0.92 -6.72
N PRO A 135 0.03 1.08 -5.81
CA PRO A 135 1.43 1.15 -6.18
C PRO A 135 1.98 -0.22 -6.56
N THR A 136 2.78 -0.23 -7.63
CA THR A 136 3.58 -1.39 -8.06
C THR A 136 5.05 -1.25 -7.68
N SER A 137 5.44 -0.10 -7.10
CA SER A 137 6.80 0.15 -6.64
C SER A 137 6.84 1.12 -5.45
N HIS A 138 7.92 1.04 -4.68
CA HIS A 138 8.28 1.98 -3.62
C HIS A 138 9.80 2.05 -3.49
N LEU A 139 10.37 3.25 -3.54
CA LEU A 139 11.81 3.52 -3.44
C LEU A 139 12.65 2.71 -4.44
N GLY A 140 12.13 2.53 -5.66
CA GLY A 140 12.77 1.75 -6.71
C GLY A 140 12.64 0.23 -6.57
N GLN A 141 11.99 -0.25 -5.51
CA GLN A 141 11.73 -1.68 -5.30
C GLN A 141 10.31 -2.06 -5.72
N PRO A 142 10.08 -3.27 -6.24
CA PRO A 142 8.75 -3.74 -6.60
C PRO A 142 7.87 -3.91 -5.36
N VAL A 143 6.59 -3.57 -5.50
CA VAL A 143 5.56 -3.80 -4.48
C VAL A 143 4.58 -4.83 -5.04
N ASN A 144 4.63 -6.03 -4.47
CA ASN A 144 3.85 -7.19 -4.93
C ASN A 144 2.59 -7.44 -4.08
N THR A 145 2.10 -6.41 -3.38
CA THR A 145 0.91 -6.47 -2.53
C THR A 145 0.01 -5.29 -2.83
N SER A 146 -1.29 -5.55 -2.91
CA SER A 146 -2.34 -4.53 -2.96
C SER A 146 -3.05 -4.37 -1.62
N HIS A 147 -2.63 -5.10 -0.58
CA HIS A 147 -3.32 -5.13 0.70
C HIS A 147 -3.06 -3.83 1.49
N PRO A 148 -4.09 -3.06 1.89
CA PRO A 148 -3.91 -1.75 2.52
C PRO A 148 -3.03 -1.76 3.77
N ALA A 149 -3.07 -2.82 4.58
CA ALA A 149 -2.22 -2.91 5.77
C ALA A 149 -0.72 -3.06 5.44
N ASP A 150 -0.37 -3.69 4.31
CA ASP A 150 1.02 -3.82 3.91
C ASP A 150 1.52 -2.51 3.27
N LEU A 151 0.69 -1.88 2.44
CA LEU A 151 0.95 -0.54 1.92
C LEU A 151 1.13 0.48 3.05
N ALA A 152 0.31 0.36 4.11
CA ALA A 152 0.43 1.16 5.32
C ALA A 152 1.77 0.95 6.02
N ARG A 153 2.23 -0.30 6.14
CA ARG A 153 3.51 -0.62 6.78
C ARG A 153 4.67 0.03 6.03
N LEU A 154 4.69 -0.09 4.69
CA LEU A 154 5.69 0.55 3.84
C LEU A 154 5.67 2.09 4.00
N GLY A 155 4.48 2.70 3.95
CA GLY A 155 4.31 4.13 4.18
C GLY A 155 4.79 4.55 5.58
N LEU A 156 4.40 3.82 6.62
CA LEU A 156 4.78 4.08 8.00
C LEU A 156 6.31 4.08 8.15
N THR A 157 7.00 3.09 7.62
CA THR A 157 8.48 3.02 7.64
C THR A 157 9.11 4.26 7.02
N TYR A 158 8.58 4.72 5.88
CA TYR A 158 9.07 5.94 5.24
C TYR A 158 8.85 7.18 6.12
N TYR A 159 7.65 7.38 6.65
CA TYR A 159 7.34 8.57 7.46
C TYR A 159 8.06 8.55 8.83
N GLN A 160 8.25 7.37 9.43
CA GLN A 160 9.11 7.23 10.62
C GLN A 160 10.55 7.66 10.32
N SER A 161 11.11 7.23 9.19
CA SER A 161 12.45 7.65 8.77
C SER A 161 12.52 9.15 8.53
N PHE A 162 11.51 9.75 7.88
CA PHE A 162 11.43 11.19 7.68
C PHE A 162 11.44 11.96 9.01
N VAL A 163 10.59 11.58 9.97
CA VAL A 163 10.50 12.21 11.28
C VAL A 163 11.83 12.06 12.03
N ALA A 164 12.38 10.85 12.11
CA ALA A 164 13.65 10.59 12.81
C ALA A 164 14.84 11.31 12.17
N GLN A 165 14.84 11.53 10.85
CA GLN A 165 15.86 12.35 10.20
C GLN A 165 15.69 13.84 10.51
N ALA A 166 14.45 14.35 10.60
CA ALA A 166 14.19 15.72 11.01
C ALA A 166 14.63 15.95 12.48
N GLU A 167 14.26 15.04 13.38
CA GLU A 167 14.65 15.08 14.81
C GLU A 167 16.16 15.15 14.97
N ARG A 168 16.90 14.21 14.36
CA ARG A 168 18.36 14.19 14.43
C ARG A 168 19.00 15.44 13.85
N LYS A 169 18.48 15.97 12.73
CA LYS A 169 19.10 17.09 12.02
C LYS A 169 18.84 18.45 12.67
N PHE A 170 17.65 18.66 13.24
CA PHE A 170 17.22 19.98 13.69
C PHE A 170 17.08 20.11 15.21
N PHE A 171 16.98 19.00 15.94
CA PHE A 171 16.80 19.01 17.39
C PHE A 171 17.93 18.32 18.15
N GLY A 172 18.87 17.66 17.45
CA GLY A 172 20.02 16.99 18.08
C GLY A 172 19.66 15.77 18.93
N SER A 173 18.37 15.45 19.05
CA SER A 173 17.87 14.27 19.74
C SER A 173 17.99 13.06 18.82
N ALA A 174 18.86 12.11 19.18
CA ALA A 174 18.68 10.74 18.72
C ALA A 174 17.53 10.10 19.56
N PRO A 175 16.67 9.28 18.95
CA PRO A 175 15.67 8.51 19.70
C PRO A 175 16.34 7.52 20.67
#